data_AF-A0A2E8UFX5-F1
#
_entry.id   AF-A0A2E8UFX5-F1
#
_cell.length_a   1.000
_cell.length_b   1.000
_cell.length_c   1.000
_cell.angle_alpha   90.00
_cell.angle_beta   90.00
_cell.angle_gamma   90.00
#
_symmetry.space_group_name_H-M   'P 1'
#
loop_
_entity.id
_entity.type
_entity.pdbx_description
1 polymer ?
#
loop_
_entity_poly.entity_id
_entity_poly.type
_entity_poly.pdbx_seq_one_letter_code
_entity_poly.pdbx_strand_id
1 'polypeptide(L)'
;MRNFIIRKLSKILLMLWCVSPISYANITCNDACLALDLNNDNMLEAQIDGILFVRHMFGLTQDLLIKDLDIGNDAFNEISKTIHSMGDALDIDSNGEIDALTDGLILYRYMSGERGSRLVEGIVAPNAERSSAVQIEVYLESLSQ
;
A
#
# COMPACT_ATOMS: atom_id res chain seq x y z
N MET A 1 -32.57 19.40 46.12
CA MET A 1 -31.68 20.51 46.52
C MET A 1 -30.36 19.88 46.97
N ARG A 2 -29.27 19.91 46.15
CA ARG A 2 -28.08 20.79 46.28
C ARG A 2 -27.64 20.93 47.75
N ASN A 3 -26.42 20.67 48.24
CA ASN A 3 -25.03 20.54 47.75
C ASN A 3 -24.26 19.80 48.90
N PHE A 4 -23.01 19.32 48.85
CA PHE A 4 -21.75 20.07 48.70
C PHE A 4 -20.53 19.10 48.89
N ILE A 5 -19.68 19.01 47.87
CA ILE A 5 -18.20 18.90 47.81
C ILE A 5 -17.42 18.61 49.12
N ILE A 6 -16.41 17.69 49.10
CA ILE A 6 -14.95 17.94 49.38
C ILE A 6 -14.05 16.67 49.54
N ARG A 7 -13.09 16.55 48.59
CA ARG A 7 -11.63 16.24 48.67
C ARG A 7 -11.04 14.83 48.96
N LYS A 8 -10.17 14.46 47.99
CA LYS A 8 -8.78 13.95 48.06
C LYS A 8 -8.51 12.50 48.50
N LEU A 9 -8.19 11.64 47.52
CA LEU A 9 -7.06 10.71 47.52
C LEU A 9 -6.56 10.60 46.06
N SER A 10 -5.53 11.33 45.67
CA SER A 10 -4.11 10.94 45.68
C SER A 10 -3.69 10.06 44.48
N LYS A 11 -3.26 10.73 43.40
CA LYS A 11 -2.23 10.36 42.41
C LYS A 11 -1.84 8.88 42.31
N ILE A 12 -2.37 8.13 41.33
CA ILE A 12 -1.65 7.02 40.67
C ILE A 12 -2.02 6.99 39.16
N LEU A 13 -0.97 7.15 38.35
CA LEU A 13 -0.79 6.79 36.94
C LEU A 13 -1.56 7.54 35.84
N LEU A 14 -0.97 8.68 35.47
CA LEU A 14 -1.00 9.30 34.14
C LEU A 14 -0.50 8.30 33.08
N MET A 15 -1.07 8.36 31.86
CA MET A 15 -0.81 7.55 30.64
C MET A 15 -1.83 6.44 30.37
N LEU A 16 -3.08 6.82 30.07
CA LEU A 16 -3.79 6.11 29.00
C LEU A 16 -3.56 6.90 27.72
N TRP A 17 -2.98 6.19 26.77
CA TRP A 17 -2.37 6.72 25.57
C TRP A 17 -3.35 7.49 24.70
N CYS A 18 -2.77 8.48 24.04
CA CYS A 18 -3.20 9.00 22.77
C CYS A 18 -3.24 7.83 21.77
N VAL A 19 -4.30 7.02 21.82
CA VAL A 19 -4.73 6.32 20.62
C VAL A 19 -5.43 7.42 19.83
N SER A 20 -4.66 8.18 19.07
CA SER A 20 -5.25 8.81 17.89
C SER A 20 -6.00 7.67 17.20
N PRO A 21 -7.31 7.81 16.90
CA PRO A 21 -7.87 6.89 15.92
C PRO A 21 -6.95 7.05 14.71
N ILE A 22 -6.21 5.99 14.37
CA ILE A 22 -5.66 5.88 13.04
C ILE A 22 -6.92 5.84 12.19
N SER A 23 -7.32 7.01 11.73
CA SER A 23 -8.29 7.13 10.67
C SER A 23 -7.55 6.58 9.48
N TYR A 24 -7.66 5.27 9.25
CA TYR A 24 -7.58 4.74 7.91
C TYR A 24 -8.71 5.47 7.19
N ALA A 25 -8.40 6.60 6.57
CA ALA A 25 -9.30 7.13 5.58
C ALA A 25 -9.42 5.98 4.58
N ASN A 26 -10.56 5.28 4.58
CA ASN A 26 -10.97 4.54 3.41
C ASN A 26 -11.01 5.59 2.32
N ILE A 27 -9.92 5.71 1.58
CA ILE A 27 -9.91 6.39 0.31
C ILE A 27 -10.79 5.49 -0.54
N THR A 28 -12.08 5.80 -0.55
CA THR A 28 -12.99 5.27 -1.56
C THR A 28 -12.45 5.85 -2.86
N CYS A 29 -11.79 5.00 -3.63
CA CYS A 29 -11.33 5.36 -4.94
C CYS A 29 -12.54 5.77 -5.77
N ASN A 30 -12.55 7.01 -6.26
CA ASN A 30 -13.42 7.37 -7.38
C ASN A 30 -12.81 6.80 -8.68
N ASP A 31 -13.43 7.03 -9.83
CA ASP A 31 -13.03 6.53 -11.16
C ASP A 31 -11.58 6.86 -11.59
N ALA A 32 -10.74 7.48 -10.73
CA ALA A 32 -9.34 7.83 -10.96
C ALA A 32 -8.31 6.84 -10.38
N CYS A 33 -8.64 5.88 -9.49
CA CYS A 33 -7.62 4.95 -8.95
C CYS A 33 -7.34 3.70 -9.82
N LEU A 34 -7.86 3.64 -11.04
CA LEU A 34 -8.13 2.41 -11.79
C LEU A 34 -6.93 1.49 -12.10
N ALA A 35 -5.68 1.94 -11.99
CA ALA A 35 -4.54 1.11 -12.40
C ALA A 35 -3.98 0.18 -11.31
N LEU A 36 -4.07 0.58 -10.03
CA LEU A 36 -3.39 -0.13 -8.93
C LEU A 36 -4.34 -0.85 -7.96
N ASP A 37 -5.65 -0.63 -8.08
CA ASP A 37 -6.69 -1.43 -7.43
C ASP A 37 -6.86 -2.74 -8.23
N LEU A 38 -6.21 -3.80 -7.77
CA LEU A 38 -6.09 -5.07 -8.49
C LEU A 38 -7.29 -5.99 -8.25
N ASN A 39 -7.88 -5.96 -7.05
CA ASN A 39 -9.08 -6.75 -6.74
C ASN A 39 -10.39 -6.02 -7.08
N ASN A 40 -10.31 -4.76 -7.53
CA ASN A 40 -11.39 -3.93 -8.04
C ASN A 40 -12.53 -3.76 -7.03
N ASP A 41 -12.17 -3.59 -5.74
CA ASP A 41 -13.11 -3.33 -4.66
C ASP A 41 -13.27 -1.83 -4.35
N ASN A 42 -12.59 -0.96 -5.11
CA ASN A 42 -12.51 0.49 -4.95
C ASN A 42 -11.76 0.92 -3.68
N MET A 43 -10.91 0.05 -3.13
CA MET A 43 -10.04 0.35 -2.00
C MET A 43 -8.60 0.00 -2.36
N LEU A 44 -7.76 1.03 -2.54
CA LEU A 44 -6.33 0.83 -2.74
C LEU A 44 -5.65 0.49 -1.40
N GLU A 45 -5.33 -0.78 -1.17
CA GLU A 45 -4.80 -1.28 0.10
C GLU A 45 -3.52 -2.10 -0.06
N ALA A 46 -2.50 -1.81 0.74
CA ALA A 46 -1.24 -2.56 0.71
C ALA A 46 -1.42 -4.05 1.06
N GLN A 47 -2.41 -4.36 1.91
CA GLN A 47 -2.70 -5.70 2.41
C GLN A 47 -3.30 -6.60 1.32
N ILE A 48 -3.94 -6.04 0.31
CA ILE A 48 -4.55 -6.79 -0.79
C ILE A 48 -3.81 -6.50 -2.10
N ASP A 49 -3.90 -5.27 -2.63
CA ASP A 49 -3.28 -4.90 -3.91
C ASP A 49 -1.77 -5.01 -3.88
N GLY A 50 -1.15 -4.48 -2.83
CA GLY A 50 0.30 -4.55 -2.65
C GLY A 50 0.81 -5.99 -2.57
N ILE A 51 0.08 -6.86 -1.85
CA ILE A 51 0.42 -8.29 -1.76
C ILE A 51 0.20 -8.99 -3.11
N LEU A 52 -0.91 -8.75 -3.79
CA LEU A 52 -1.20 -9.30 -5.12
C LEU A 52 -0.11 -8.94 -6.12
N PHE A 53 0.30 -7.67 -6.11
CA PHE A 53 1.36 -7.17 -6.97
C PHE A 53 2.70 -7.88 -6.72
N VAL A 54 3.15 -7.90 -5.46
CA VAL A 54 4.41 -8.57 -5.08
C VAL A 54 4.37 -10.07 -5.40
N ARG A 55 3.25 -10.75 -5.12
CA ARG A 55 3.08 -12.18 -5.45
C ARG A 55 3.16 -12.43 -6.95
N HIS A 56 2.51 -11.60 -7.75
CA HIS A 56 2.59 -11.69 -9.21
C HIS A 56 4.03 -11.53 -9.70
N MET A 57 4.78 -10.55 -9.18
CA MET A 57 6.19 -10.33 -9.55
C MET A 57 7.10 -11.50 -9.17
N PHE A 58 6.77 -12.24 -8.12
CA PHE A 58 7.45 -13.51 -7.80
C PHE A 58 6.99 -14.70 -8.67
N GLY A 59 6.12 -14.48 -9.65
CA GLY A 59 5.60 -15.52 -10.55
C GLY A 59 4.53 -16.40 -9.94
N LEU A 60 3.90 -15.99 -8.82
CA LEU A 60 2.79 -16.73 -8.25
C LEU A 60 1.53 -16.53 -9.08
N THR A 61 0.84 -17.63 -9.39
CA THR A 61 -0.34 -17.66 -10.25
C THR A 61 -1.43 -18.57 -9.67
N GLN A 62 -2.63 -18.53 -10.25
CA GLN A 62 -3.79 -19.33 -9.87
C GLN A 62 -4.05 -19.21 -8.35
N ASP A 63 -4.27 -20.35 -7.68
CA ASP A 63 -4.51 -20.43 -6.25
C ASP A 63 -3.43 -19.72 -5.42
N LEU A 64 -2.16 -19.75 -5.84
CA LEU A 64 -1.06 -19.14 -5.07
C LEU A 64 -1.08 -17.61 -5.12
N LEU A 65 -1.62 -17.02 -6.19
CA LEU A 65 -1.77 -15.57 -6.29
C LEU A 65 -2.77 -15.07 -5.24
N ILE A 66 -3.92 -15.74 -5.14
CA ILE A 66 -5.05 -15.31 -4.33
C ILE A 66 -5.11 -15.96 -2.94
N LYS A 67 -4.22 -16.91 -2.64
CA LYS A 67 -4.26 -17.70 -1.40
C LYS A 67 -4.31 -16.83 -0.15
N ASP A 68 -5.22 -17.16 0.76
CA ASP A 68 -5.41 -16.50 2.05
C ASP A 68 -5.78 -15.00 1.94
N LEU A 69 -6.14 -14.53 0.74
CA LEU A 69 -6.78 -13.24 0.51
C LEU A 69 -8.28 -13.48 0.42
N ASP A 70 -9.09 -12.69 1.11
CA ASP A 70 -10.56 -12.78 1.05
C ASP A 70 -11.09 -12.17 -0.27
N ILE A 71 -10.60 -12.68 -1.39
CA ILE A 71 -10.92 -12.27 -2.75
C ILE A 71 -11.51 -13.47 -3.48
N GLY A 72 -12.59 -13.26 -4.25
CA GLY A 72 -13.34 -14.35 -4.87
C GLY A 72 -12.45 -15.25 -5.75
N ASN A 73 -12.69 -16.57 -5.72
CA ASN A 73 -11.85 -17.56 -6.42
C ASN A 73 -11.72 -17.33 -7.95
N ASP A 74 -12.66 -16.60 -8.56
CA ASP A 74 -12.66 -16.28 -9.99
C ASP A 74 -11.87 -14.99 -10.33
N ALA A 75 -11.40 -14.24 -9.31
CA ALA A 75 -10.72 -12.96 -9.48
C ALA A 75 -9.34 -13.09 -10.17
N PHE A 76 -8.73 -14.28 -10.16
CA PHE A 76 -7.40 -14.53 -10.73
C PHE A 76 -7.26 -14.04 -12.17
N ASN A 77 -8.25 -14.31 -13.03
CA ASN A 77 -8.17 -13.97 -14.45
C ASN A 77 -8.17 -12.46 -14.68
N GLU A 78 -9.01 -11.73 -13.94
CA GLU A 78 -9.07 -10.28 -14.04
C GLU A 78 -7.82 -9.64 -13.45
N ILE A 79 -7.36 -10.06 -12.26
CA ILE A 79 -6.12 -9.56 -11.65
C ILE A 79 -4.94 -9.75 -12.61
N SER A 80 -4.77 -10.96 -13.15
CA SER A 80 -3.67 -11.26 -14.06
C SER A 80 -3.75 -10.41 -15.33
N LYS A 81 -4.95 -10.16 -15.86
CA LYS A 81 -5.15 -9.33 -17.04
C LYS A 81 -4.83 -7.85 -16.74
N THR A 82 -5.26 -7.33 -15.60
CA THR A 82 -4.95 -5.97 -15.16
C THR A 82 -3.44 -5.78 -15.05
N ILE A 83 -2.75 -6.64 -14.32
CA ILE A 83 -1.28 -6.51 -14.14
C ILE A 83 -0.55 -6.60 -15.49
N HIS A 84 -0.91 -7.55 -16.37
CA HIS A 84 -0.31 -7.62 -17.71
C HIS A 84 -0.58 -6.36 -18.56
N SER A 85 -1.73 -5.69 -18.38
CA SER A 85 -2.07 -4.49 -19.14
C SER A 85 -1.24 -3.26 -18.73
N MET A 86 -0.66 -3.28 -17.52
CA MET A 86 0.21 -2.20 -17.05
C MET A 86 1.58 -2.21 -17.72
N GLY A 87 2.09 -3.40 -18.12
CA GLY A 87 3.33 -3.54 -18.87
C GLY A 87 4.51 -2.81 -18.22
N ASP A 88 5.17 -1.93 -18.97
CA ASP A 88 6.34 -1.16 -18.52
C ASP A 88 6.01 -0.19 -17.38
N ALA A 89 4.72 0.08 -17.09
CA ALA A 89 4.35 0.91 -15.95
C ALA A 89 4.67 0.26 -14.58
N LEU A 90 5.06 -1.02 -14.60
CA LEU A 90 5.43 -1.77 -13.41
C LEU A 90 6.91 -1.67 -13.04
N ASP A 91 7.75 -1.16 -13.93
CA ASP A 91 9.13 -0.79 -13.62
C ASP A 91 9.07 0.56 -12.89
N ILE A 92 8.92 0.54 -11.57
CA ILE A 92 8.68 1.71 -10.72
C ILE A 92 9.96 2.54 -10.57
N ASP A 93 11.12 1.91 -10.40
CA ASP A 93 12.39 2.63 -10.28
C ASP A 93 13.07 2.94 -11.63
N SER A 94 12.47 2.49 -12.74
CA SER A 94 12.91 2.73 -14.11
C SER A 94 14.32 2.19 -14.36
N ASN A 95 14.63 1.00 -13.85
CA ASN A 95 15.93 0.35 -14.02
C ASN A 95 15.98 -0.57 -15.27
N GLY A 96 14.86 -0.74 -15.98
CA GLY A 96 14.72 -1.61 -17.15
C GLY A 96 14.38 -3.07 -16.83
N GLU A 97 14.16 -3.40 -15.56
CA GLU A 97 13.72 -4.70 -15.07
C GLU A 97 12.42 -4.50 -14.28
N ILE A 98 11.48 -5.43 -14.41
CA ILE A 98 10.25 -5.44 -13.61
C ILE A 98 10.41 -6.56 -12.59
N ASP A 99 10.68 -6.21 -11.33
CA ASP A 99 10.96 -7.19 -10.28
C ASP A 99 10.32 -6.90 -8.91
N ALA A 100 10.21 -7.94 -8.10
CA ALA A 100 9.50 -7.86 -6.83
C ALA A 100 10.25 -7.08 -5.74
N LEU A 101 11.58 -7.06 -5.79
CA LEU A 101 12.43 -6.53 -4.71
C LEU A 101 12.66 -5.02 -4.86
N THR A 102 12.71 -4.51 -6.09
CA THR A 102 12.81 -3.08 -6.38
C THR A 102 11.42 -2.48 -6.56
N ASP A 103 10.64 -2.96 -7.53
CA ASP A 103 9.35 -2.34 -7.88
C ASP A 103 8.24 -2.75 -6.93
N GLY A 104 8.12 -4.07 -6.70
CA GLY A 104 7.12 -4.64 -5.82
C GLY A 104 7.17 -4.07 -4.42
N LEU A 105 8.37 -3.97 -3.86
CA LEU A 105 8.58 -3.47 -2.51
C LEU A 105 8.41 -1.94 -2.41
N ILE A 106 8.81 -1.17 -3.42
CA ILE A 106 8.54 0.27 -3.46
C ILE A 106 7.03 0.52 -3.46
N LEU A 107 6.28 -0.17 -4.33
CA LEU A 107 4.83 -0.02 -4.42
C LEU A 107 4.15 -0.40 -3.10
N TYR A 108 4.53 -1.54 -2.51
CA TYR A 108 4.01 -2.00 -1.22
C TYR A 108 4.26 -0.97 -0.10
N ARG A 109 5.47 -0.41 -0.02
CA ARG A 109 5.82 0.64 0.96
C ARG A 109 4.97 1.89 0.75
N TYR A 110 4.81 2.33 -0.50
CA TYR A 110 3.96 3.46 -0.84
C TYR A 110 2.50 3.24 -0.43
N MET A 111 1.91 2.09 -0.76
CA MET A 111 0.54 1.74 -0.35
C MET A 111 0.40 1.63 1.18
N SER A 112 1.47 1.20 1.87
CA SER A 112 1.53 1.12 3.33
C SER A 112 1.69 2.49 4.02
N GLY A 113 1.72 3.58 3.24
CA GLY A 113 1.86 4.94 3.74
C GLY A 113 3.29 5.38 4.02
N GLU A 114 4.30 4.60 3.61
CA GLU A 114 5.70 5.03 3.72
C GLU A 114 6.03 6.06 2.64
N ARG A 115 6.79 7.08 3.02
CA ARG A 115 7.18 8.22 2.18
C ARG A 115 8.61 8.63 2.50
N GLY A 116 9.21 9.45 1.65
CA GLY A 116 10.56 9.98 1.88
C GLY A 116 11.62 8.86 1.96
N SER A 117 12.58 8.96 2.89
CA SER A 117 13.69 7.99 2.95
C SER A 117 13.21 6.55 3.14
N ARG A 118 12.17 6.32 3.93
CA ARG A 118 11.62 4.96 4.19
C ARG A 118 11.11 4.30 2.91
N LEU A 119 10.54 5.09 2.00
CA LEU A 119 10.05 4.57 0.73
C LEU A 119 11.17 3.92 -0.11
N VAL A 120 12.40 4.44 -0.05
CA VAL A 120 13.48 4.09 -1.00
C VAL A 120 14.69 3.41 -0.37
N GLU A 121 14.85 3.50 0.95
CA GLU A 121 16.04 3.03 1.65
C GLU A 121 16.24 1.52 1.47
N GLY A 122 17.37 1.17 0.86
CA GLY A 122 17.87 -0.20 0.71
C GLY A 122 17.16 -1.06 -0.34
N ILE A 123 16.28 -0.49 -1.17
CA ILE A 123 15.47 -1.27 -2.12
C ILE A 123 15.51 -0.77 -3.56
N VAL A 124 15.92 0.47 -3.81
CA VAL A 124 16.08 1.00 -5.17
C VAL A 124 17.27 0.32 -5.87
N ALA A 125 17.11 -0.05 -7.14
CA ALA A 125 18.16 -0.68 -7.91
C ALA A 125 19.38 0.23 -8.10
N PRO A 126 20.61 -0.33 -8.16
CA PRO A 126 21.81 0.46 -8.40
C PRO A 126 21.82 1.24 -9.73
N ASN A 127 21.06 0.76 -10.73
CA ASN A 127 20.92 1.35 -12.07
C ASN A 127 19.57 2.05 -12.29
N ALA A 128 18.80 2.31 -11.23
CA ALA A 128 17.51 3.00 -11.33
C ALA A 128 17.65 4.44 -11.88
N GLU A 129 16.80 4.81 -12.84
CA GLU A 129 16.68 6.19 -13.33
C GLU A 129 15.79 7.07 -12.42
N ARG A 130 14.85 6.44 -11.70
CA ARG A 130 14.03 7.06 -10.64
C ARG A 130 14.50 6.58 -9.27
N SER A 131 15.54 7.22 -8.74
CA SER A 131 16.21 6.76 -7.52
C SER A 131 15.84 7.51 -6.23
N SER A 132 15.08 8.61 -6.34
CA SER A 132 14.66 9.41 -5.18
C SER A 132 13.20 9.19 -4.83
N ALA A 133 12.87 9.32 -3.54
CA ALA A 133 11.49 9.21 -3.06
C ALA A 133 10.55 10.18 -3.77
N VAL A 134 11.01 11.41 -4.05
CA VAL A 134 10.20 12.40 -4.77
C VAL A 134 9.87 11.95 -6.20
N GLN A 135 10.85 11.42 -6.95
CA GLN A 135 10.60 10.93 -8.32
C GLN A 135 9.63 9.74 -8.32
N ILE A 136 9.81 8.82 -7.37
CA ILE A 136 8.96 7.64 -7.22
C ILE A 136 7.54 8.03 -6.82
N GLU A 137 7.37 8.91 -5.83
CA GLU A 137 6.05 9.37 -5.38
C GLU A 137 5.31 10.07 -6.53
N VAL A 138 5.96 10.97 -7.26
CA VAL A 138 5.39 11.62 -8.45
C VAL A 138 4.97 10.60 -9.51
N TYR A 139 5.78 9.56 -9.72
CA TYR A 139 5.45 8.52 -10.68
C TYR A 139 4.24 7.69 -10.24
N LEU A 140 4.24 7.21 -8.99
CA LEU A 140 3.12 6.43 -8.43
C LEU A 140 1.82 7.24 -8.39
N GLU A 141 1.88 8.53 -8.06
CA GLU A 141 0.75 9.45 -8.13
C GLU A 141 0.20 9.60 -9.56
N SER A 142 1.06 9.49 -10.59
CA SER A 142 0.63 9.54 -11.99
C SER A 142 -0.08 8.28 -12.47
N LEU A 143 0.10 7.14 -11.78
CA LEU A 143 -0.60 5.89 -12.04
C LEU A 143 -2.00 5.86 -11.38
N SER A 144 -2.22 6.69 -10.36
CA SER A 144 -3.45 6.74 -9.56
C SER A 144 -4.40 7.89 -9.94
N GLN A 145 -4.28 8.45 -11.14
CA GLN A 145 -5.03 9.62 -11.63
C GLN A 145 -5.92 9.32 -12.84
#